data_AF-A0A1G7S817-F1
#
_entry.id   AF-A0A1G7S817-F1
#
_cell.length_a   1.000
_cell.length_b   1.000
_cell.length_c   1.000
_cell.angle_alpha   90.00
_cell.angle_beta   90.00
_cell.angle_gamma   90.00
#
_symmetry.space_group_name_H-M   'P 1'
#
loop_
_entity.id
_entity.type
_entity.pdbx_description
1 polymer ?
#
loop_
_entity_poly.entity_id
_entity_poly.type
_entity_poly.pdbx_seq_one_letter_code
_entity_poly.pdbx_strand_id
1 'polypeptide(L)'
;MSALTAVVQIGTAPPLGGGVEPAVVAHLYEGGIPRFLAYEVDEGDDTDDGTATDADGPHLTRIPGAYAPPVEDDTAYPLTDLLLGTHREGSAITQRLDTLSRKAAANYGRTFREMVFASDVEWGSDGYGRLFEARSQLEAHPVEAVVAVGFLPGVSDEVRLAIEDNRDRLDGPTPRLTAGPGSR
;
A
#
# COMPACT_ATOMS: atom_id res chain seq x y z
N MET A 1 17.46 15.70 -0.07
CA MET A 1 17.50 14.34 0.53
C MET A 1 16.07 13.89 0.68
N SER A 2 15.78 12.61 0.41
CA SER A 2 14.47 12.03 0.66
C SER A 2 14.33 11.67 2.14
N ALA A 3 13.30 12.18 2.82
CA ALA A 3 12.99 11.89 4.22
C ALA A 3 11.78 10.96 4.29
N LEU A 4 11.79 10.00 5.21
CA LEU A 4 10.61 9.18 5.51
C LEU A 4 9.56 10.08 6.16
N THR A 5 8.38 10.22 5.53
CA THR A 5 7.32 11.13 5.99
C THR A 5 6.02 10.42 6.34
N ALA A 6 5.80 9.19 5.86
CA ALA A 6 4.68 8.37 6.30
C ALA A 6 5.00 6.87 6.26
N VAL A 7 4.28 6.11 7.07
CA VAL A 7 4.26 4.65 7.09
C VAL A 7 2.81 4.19 6.95
N VAL A 8 2.56 3.27 6.03
CA VAL A 8 1.27 2.62 5.83
C VAL A 8 1.43 1.12 6.13
N GLN A 9 0.52 0.57 6.92
CA GLN A 9 0.44 -0.85 7.22
C GLN A 9 -0.89 -1.39 6.69
N ILE A 10 -0.85 -2.48 5.94
CA ILE A 10 -2.03 -3.14 5.37
C ILE A 10 -2.02 -4.60 5.83
N GLY A 11 -3.15 -5.09 6.32
CA GLY A 11 -3.30 -6.48 6.71
C GLY A 11 -4.61 -6.73 7.43
N THR A 12 -4.58 -7.54 8.47
CA THR A 12 -5.78 -7.96 9.21
C THR A 12 -5.87 -7.33 10.58
N ALA A 13 -7.08 -7.29 11.14
CA ALA A 13 -7.26 -6.97 12.55
C ALA A 13 -6.78 -8.16 13.40
N PRO A 14 -5.90 -7.95 14.39
CA PRO A 14 -5.47 -9.03 15.27
C PRO A 14 -6.67 -9.58 16.07
N PRO A 15 -6.70 -10.90 16.38
CA PRO A 15 -7.82 -11.52 17.08
C PRO A 15 -8.02 -11.00 18.51
N LEU A 16 -6.96 -10.48 19.12
CA LEU A 16 -6.97 -9.86 20.45
C LEU A 16 -6.14 -8.58 20.43
N GLY A 17 -6.61 -7.55 21.13
CA GLY A 17 -5.98 -6.23 21.19
C GLY A 17 -6.50 -5.26 20.13
N GLY A 18 -5.73 -4.21 19.87
CA GLY A 18 -6.01 -3.25 18.79
C GLY A 18 -4.76 -3.06 17.94
N GLY A 19 -4.92 -2.57 16.71
CA GLY A 19 -3.82 -2.37 15.76
C GLY A 19 -4.05 -3.12 14.45
N VAL A 20 -2.96 -3.49 13.80
CA VAL A 20 -2.94 -4.24 12.54
C VAL A 20 -1.89 -5.33 12.65
N GLU A 21 -2.20 -6.51 12.14
CA GLU A 21 -1.25 -7.56 11.82
C GLU A 21 -0.86 -7.36 10.35
N PRO A 22 0.28 -6.71 10.06
CA PRO A 22 0.57 -6.24 8.73
C PRO A 22 1.02 -7.42 7.85
N ALA A 23 0.38 -7.58 6.70
CA ALA A 23 0.89 -8.38 5.59
C ALA A 23 1.80 -7.53 4.67
N VAL A 24 1.61 -6.21 4.69
CA VAL A 24 2.34 -5.25 3.86
C VAL A 24 2.67 -4.00 4.67
N VAL A 25 3.90 -3.51 4.51
CA VAL A 25 4.34 -2.20 5.01
C VAL A 25 4.77 -1.34 3.83
N ALA A 26 4.34 -0.09 3.77
CA ALA A 26 4.79 0.87 2.77
C ALA A 26 5.33 2.14 3.41
N HIS A 27 6.53 2.52 3.02
CA HIS A 27 7.24 3.70 3.50
C HIS A 27 7.18 4.81 2.46
N LEU A 28 6.61 5.95 2.82
CA LEU A 28 6.57 7.14 1.96
C LEU A 28 7.78 8.02 2.22
N TYR A 29 8.54 8.33 1.17
CA TYR A 29 9.64 9.27 1.23
C TYR A 29 9.35 10.54 0.40
N GLU A 30 9.57 11.72 1.00
CA GLU A 30 9.47 13.03 0.33
C GLU A 30 10.86 13.65 0.12
N GLY A 31 11.15 14.15 -1.08
CA GLY A 31 12.42 14.79 -1.42
C GLY A 31 12.55 15.22 -2.88
N GLY A 32 11.42 15.56 -3.50
CA GLY A 32 11.22 15.70 -4.94
C GLY A 32 9.82 15.18 -5.27
N ILE A 33 9.72 13.95 -5.77
CA ILE A 33 8.45 13.26 -6.02
C ILE A 33 8.18 12.31 -4.84
N PRO A 34 7.04 12.41 -4.13
CA PRO A 34 6.67 11.46 -3.07
C PRO A 34 6.67 10.01 -3.61
N ARG A 35 7.32 9.07 -2.89
CA ARG A 35 7.45 7.68 -3.34
C ARG A 35 7.24 6.67 -2.22
N PHE A 36 6.41 5.66 -2.47
CA PHE A 36 6.24 4.51 -1.58
C PHE A 36 7.27 3.42 -1.89
N LEU A 37 8.00 2.98 -0.87
CA LEU A 37 8.70 1.70 -0.88
C LEU A 37 7.84 0.68 -0.13
N ALA A 38 7.30 -0.30 -0.84
CA ALA A 38 6.46 -1.35 -0.29
C ALA A 38 7.27 -2.63 0.02
N TYR A 39 6.86 -3.31 1.08
CA TYR A 39 7.46 -4.54 1.59
C TYR A 39 6.33 -5.53 1.90
N GLU A 40 6.50 -6.78 1.50
CA GLU A 40 5.73 -7.90 2.04
C GLU A 40 6.32 -8.26 3.42
N VAL A 41 5.45 -8.58 4.37
CA VAL A 41 5.83 -8.96 5.73
C VAL A 41 5.72 -10.47 5.82
N ASP A 42 6.84 -11.14 6.05
CA ASP A 42 6.86 -12.56 6.40
C ASP A 42 7.06 -12.68 7.91
N GLU A 43 6.29 -13.57 8.53
CA GLU A 43 6.65 -14.14 9.82
C GLU A 43 7.99 -14.84 9.59
N GLY A 44 9.08 -14.29 10.14
CA GLY A 44 10.42 -14.83 9.94
C GLY A 44 10.39 -16.33 10.19
N ASP A 45 10.79 -17.11 9.20
CA ASP A 45 10.87 -18.56 9.31
C ASP A 45 11.83 -18.84 10.50
N ASP A 46 11.39 -19.58 11.51
CA ASP A 46 12.23 -20.21 12.55
C ASP A 46 13.11 -21.28 11.87
N THR A 47 13.86 -20.87 10.85
CA THR A 47 14.79 -21.73 10.13
C THR A 47 16.03 -21.87 10.99
N ASP A 48 16.11 -23.04 11.61
CA ASP A 48 17.19 -23.64 12.38
C ASP A 48 18.49 -23.82 11.53
N ASP A 49 18.96 -22.76 10.88
CA ASP A 49 20.26 -22.75 10.14
C ASP A 49 21.28 -21.79 10.77
N GLY A 50 21.08 -21.46 12.06
CA GLY A 50 22.14 -20.93 12.92
C GLY A 50 22.70 -19.55 12.58
N THR A 51 22.17 -18.85 11.58
CA THR A 51 22.46 -17.42 11.32
C THR A 51 21.31 -16.55 11.82
N ALA A 52 20.99 -16.68 13.11
CA ALA A 52 20.19 -15.70 13.83
C ALA A 52 20.98 -14.39 13.87
N THR A 53 20.65 -13.45 12.99
CA THR A 53 20.88 -12.04 13.29
C THR A 53 19.84 -11.66 14.33
N ASP A 54 20.28 -11.19 15.50
CA ASP A 54 19.48 -10.77 16.68
C ASP A 54 18.46 -9.63 16.41
N ALA A 55 17.67 -9.71 15.35
CA ALA A 55 16.60 -8.79 15.03
C ALA A 55 15.27 -9.49 15.32
N ASP A 56 14.84 -9.45 16.59
CA ASP A 56 13.51 -9.86 17.05
C ASP A 56 12.41 -9.05 16.34
N GLY A 57 12.03 -9.44 15.12
CA GLY A 57 11.01 -8.75 14.34
C GLY A 57 10.69 -9.42 13.01
N PRO A 58 9.53 -9.09 12.41
CA PRO A 58 9.10 -9.68 11.14
C PRO A 58 10.05 -9.31 10.00
N HIS A 59 10.23 -10.23 9.06
CA HIS A 59 11.12 -10.02 7.93
C HIS A 59 10.42 -9.19 6.85
N LEU A 60 11.07 -8.12 6.38
CA LEU A 60 10.53 -7.22 5.36
C LEU A 60 11.15 -7.52 4.00
N THR A 61 10.40 -8.16 3.12
CA THR A 61 10.82 -8.47 1.75
C THR A 61 10.39 -7.33 0.82
N ARG A 62 11.36 -6.57 0.29
CA ARG A 62 11.06 -5.41 -0.57
C ARG A 62 10.38 -5.84 -1.87
N ILE A 63 9.27 -5.19 -2.22
CA ILE A 63 8.61 -5.34 -3.53
C ILE A 63 9.37 -4.50 -4.56
N PRO A 64 9.93 -5.12 -5.62
CA PRO A 64 10.64 -4.39 -6.66
C PRO A 64 9.74 -3.41 -7.40
N GLY A 65 10.31 -2.27 -7.78
CA GLY A 65 9.61 -1.27 -8.56
C GLY A 65 8.66 -0.40 -7.75
N ALA A 66 8.49 -0.54 -6.43
CA ALA A 66 7.56 0.32 -5.70
C ALA A 66 7.91 1.81 -5.84
N TYR A 67 7.13 2.52 -6.65
CA TYR A 67 7.13 3.97 -6.79
C TYR A 67 5.67 4.41 -6.64
N ALA A 68 5.42 5.45 -5.84
CA ALA A 68 4.08 6.01 -5.78
C ALA A 68 3.77 6.71 -7.11
N PRO A 69 2.52 6.70 -7.59
CA PRO A 69 2.13 7.59 -8.67
C PRO A 69 2.34 9.05 -8.24
N PRO A 70 2.69 9.96 -9.18
CA PRO A 70 2.80 11.38 -8.90
C PRO A 70 1.46 11.92 -8.35
N VAL A 71 1.53 12.71 -7.28
CA VAL A 71 0.34 13.25 -6.57
C VAL A 71 -0.26 14.44 -7.32
N GLU A 72 0.46 15.01 -8.29
CA GLU A 72 0.24 16.36 -8.83
C GLU A 72 -0.87 16.46 -9.91
N ASP A 73 -1.28 15.38 -10.58
CA ASP A 73 -2.12 15.46 -11.81
C ASP A 73 -3.45 14.69 -11.80
N ASP A 74 -3.80 13.97 -10.73
CA ASP A 74 -5.07 13.21 -10.64
C ASP A 74 -5.53 13.14 -9.17
N THR A 75 -6.80 12.81 -8.92
CA THR A 75 -7.22 12.42 -7.55
C THR A 75 -6.27 11.34 -7.06
N ALA A 76 -5.46 11.63 -6.05
CA ALA A 76 -4.42 10.70 -5.63
C ALA A 76 -5.08 9.40 -5.13
N TYR A 77 -4.61 8.25 -5.62
CA TYR A 77 -5.08 6.91 -5.21
C TYR A 77 -4.02 6.16 -4.37
N PRO A 78 -3.25 6.79 -3.45
CA PRO A 78 -2.06 6.16 -2.86
C PRO A 78 -2.37 4.86 -2.10
N LEU A 79 -3.41 4.84 -1.27
CA LEU A 79 -3.81 3.67 -0.49
C LEU A 79 -4.53 2.64 -1.37
N THR A 80 -5.40 3.11 -2.26
CA THR A 80 -6.10 2.28 -3.25
C THR A 80 -5.10 1.52 -4.13
N ASP A 81 -4.06 2.19 -4.61
CA ASP A 81 -3.02 1.60 -5.45
C ASP A 81 -2.14 0.63 -4.66
N LEU A 82 -1.79 0.96 -3.41
CA LEU A 82 -1.11 0.02 -2.52
C LEU A 82 -1.94 -1.27 -2.36
N LEU A 83 -3.23 -1.17 -2.03
CA LEU A 83 -4.12 -2.32 -1.94
C LEU A 83 -4.18 -3.12 -3.25
N LEU A 84 -4.34 -2.45 -4.39
CA LEU A 84 -4.37 -3.10 -5.70
C LEU A 84 -3.05 -3.79 -6.07
N GLY A 85 -1.92 -3.22 -5.66
CA GLY A 85 -0.59 -3.74 -5.96
C GLY A 85 -0.14 -4.87 -5.03
N THR A 86 -0.59 -4.86 -3.77
CA THR A 86 -0.04 -5.74 -2.73
C THR A 86 -1.06 -6.68 -2.10
N HIS A 87 -2.25 -6.22 -1.73
CA HIS A 87 -3.17 -6.94 -0.83
C HIS A 87 -4.64 -6.87 -1.28
N ARG A 88 -4.90 -7.31 -2.52
CA ARG A 88 -6.26 -7.30 -3.13
C ARG A 88 -7.26 -8.20 -2.42
N GLU A 89 -6.78 -9.25 -1.76
CA GLU A 89 -7.60 -10.17 -0.96
C GLU A 89 -8.31 -9.48 0.21
N GLY A 90 -7.79 -8.34 0.66
CA GLY A 90 -8.41 -7.46 1.63
C GLY A 90 -9.66 -6.72 1.15
N SER A 91 -10.24 -7.06 0.00
CA SER A 91 -11.45 -6.43 -0.54
C SER A 91 -12.54 -7.48 -0.77
N ALA A 92 -13.80 -7.10 -0.48
CA ALA A 92 -14.97 -7.95 -0.71
C ALA A 92 -15.13 -8.37 -2.19
N ILE A 93 -14.48 -7.68 -3.12
CA ILE A 93 -14.49 -7.97 -4.56
C ILE A 93 -13.17 -8.56 -5.09
N THR A 94 -12.34 -9.16 -4.23
CA THR A 94 -11.02 -9.72 -4.60
C THR A 94 -11.04 -10.56 -5.90
N GLN A 95 -11.98 -11.51 -6.04
CA GLN A 95 -12.08 -12.37 -7.21
C GLN A 95 -12.29 -11.58 -8.52
N ARG A 96 -13.04 -10.47 -8.44
CA ARG A 96 -13.24 -9.57 -9.56
C ARG A 96 -11.96 -8.81 -9.88
N LEU A 97 -11.28 -8.26 -8.87
CA LEU A 97 -10.03 -7.54 -9.03
C LEU A 97 -8.93 -8.44 -9.63
N ASP A 98 -8.81 -9.69 -9.17
CA ASP A 98 -7.87 -10.66 -9.74
C ASP A 98 -8.21 -11.03 -11.18
N THR A 99 -9.50 -11.09 -11.52
CA THR A 99 -9.93 -11.29 -12.90
C THR A 99 -9.56 -10.09 -13.77
N LEU A 100 -9.72 -8.87 -13.28
CA LEU A 100 -9.30 -7.66 -13.99
C LEU A 100 -7.77 -7.61 -14.15
N SER A 101 -7.01 -7.99 -13.12
CA SER A 101 -5.55 -8.06 -13.15
C SER A 101 -5.04 -9.10 -14.16
N ARG A 102 -5.62 -10.30 -14.19
CA ARG A 102 -5.29 -11.33 -15.19
C ARG A 102 -5.61 -10.87 -16.62
N LYS A 103 -6.73 -10.16 -16.81
CA LYS A 103 -7.07 -9.55 -18.11
C LYS A 103 -6.08 -8.45 -18.49
N ALA A 104 -5.63 -7.65 -17.53
CA ALA A 104 -4.61 -6.66 -17.75
C ALA A 104 -3.29 -7.31 -18.21
N ALA A 105 -2.88 -8.40 -17.56
CA ALA A 105 -1.69 -9.15 -17.92
C ALA A 105 -1.78 -9.73 -19.34
N ALA A 106 -2.94 -10.28 -19.69
CA ALA A 106 -3.16 -10.84 -21.03
C ALA A 106 -3.16 -9.77 -22.14
N ASN A 107 -3.69 -8.57 -21.88
CA ASN A 107 -3.86 -7.54 -22.90
C ASN A 107 -2.70 -6.55 -23.00
N TYR A 108 -2.02 -6.29 -21.88
CA TYR A 108 -1.01 -5.23 -21.74
C TYR A 108 0.34 -5.75 -21.23
N GLY A 109 0.46 -7.07 -21.02
CA GLY A 109 1.67 -7.72 -20.53
C GLY A 109 1.98 -7.45 -19.05
N ARG A 110 1.05 -6.84 -18.31
CA ARG A 110 1.27 -6.36 -16.93
C ARG A 110 0.04 -6.56 -16.04
N THR A 111 0.28 -7.02 -14.83
CA THR A 111 -0.68 -7.12 -13.72
C THR A 111 -0.85 -5.77 -13.02
N PHE A 112 -1.84 -5.63 -12.12
CA PHE A 112 -1.96 -4.41 -11.31
C PHE A 112 -0.76 -4.13 -10.43
N ARG A 113 -0.08 -5.17 -9.91
CA ARG A 113 1.18 -4.99 -9.16
C ARG A 113 2.21 -4.26 -10.00
N GLU A 114 2.43 -4.72 -11.23
CA GLU A 114 3.38 -4.10 -12.16
C GLU A 114 2.91 -2.72 -12.63
N MET A 115 1.62 -2.52 -12.87
CA MET A 115 1.07 -1.24 -13.31
C MET A 115 1.19 -0.15 -12.24
N VAL A 116 0.92 -0.49 -10.97
CA VAL A 116 1.04 0.44 -9.84
C VAL A 116 2.51 0.79 -9.59
N PHE A 117 3.40 -0.21 -9.60
CA PHE A 117 4.77 -0.01 -9.16
C PHE A 117 5.69 0.45 -10.31
N ALA A 118 5.59 -0.08 -11.53
CA ALA A 118 6.52 0.27 -12.60
C ALA A 118 6.44 1.73 -13.10
N SER A 119 5.52 2.57 -12.59
CA SER A 119 5.33 3.99 -12.97
C SER A 119 5.03 4.25 -14.46
N ASP A 120 4.81 3.21 -15.25
CA ASP A 120 4.61 3.29 -16.71
C ASP A 120 3.14 3.50 -17.12
N VAL A 121 2.22 3.61 -16.16
CA VAL A 121 0.78 3.73 -16.43
C VAL A 121 0.28 5.14 -16.14
N GLU A 122 0.76 6.10 -16.93
CA GLU A 122 0.27 7.48 -16.94
C GLU A 122 -1.07 7.60 -17.70
N TRP A 123 -1.78 8.71 -17.53
CA TRP A 123 -3.00 8.96 -18.28
C TRP A 123 -2.74 8.88 -19.80
N GLY A 124 -3.55 8.08 -20.51
CA GLY A 124 -3.37 7.82 -21.94
C GLY A 124 -2.43 6.65 -22.28
N SER A 125 -1.78 6.02 -21.29
CA SER A 125 -1.01 4.78 -21.50
C SER A 125 -1.91 3.54 -21.66
N ASP A 126 -1.37 2.53 -22.33
CA ASP A 126 -2.01 1.22 -22.43
C ASP A 126 -2.17 0.59 -21.05
N GLY A 127 -3.42 0.28 -20.68
CA GLY A 127 -3.75 -0.30 -19.38
C GLY A 127 -4.24 0.72 -18.34
N TYR A 128 -4.07 2.03 -18.54
CA TYR A 128 -4.58 3.05 -17.60
C TYR A 128 -6.08 2.89 -17.36
N GLY A 129 -6.89 2.75 -18.42
CA GLY A 129 -8.34 2.58 -18.26
C GLY A 129 -8.72 1.33 -17.45
N ARG A 130 -7.90 0.27 -17.50
CA ARG A 130 -8.12 -0.95 -16.70
C ARG A 130 -7.73 -0.75 -15.24
N LEU A 131 -6.63 -0.04 -14.99
CA LEU A 131 -6.22 0.32 -13.63
C LEU A 131 -7.22 1.28 -12.99
N PHE A 132 -7.70 2.28 -13.73
CA PHE A 132 -8.75 3.19 -13.29
C PHE A 132 -10.06 2.45 -12.98
N GLU A 133 -10.49 1.51 -13.84
CA GLU A 133 -11.64 0.64 -13.55
C GLU A 133 -11.46 -0.10 -12.21
N ALA A 134 -10.26 -0.66 -11.96
CA ALA A 134 -9.97 -1.36 -10.72
C ALA A 134 -10.00 -0.45 -9.49
N ARG A 135 -9.43 0.77 -9.58
CA ARG A 135 -9.49 1.79 -8.53
C ARG A 135 -10.92 2.14 -8.17
N SER A 136 -11.75 2.46 -9.17
CA SER A 136 -13.16 2.80 -8.96
C SER A 136 -13.95 1.62 -8.38
N GLN A 137 -13.67 0.39 -8.83
CA GLN A 137 -14.34 -0.79 -8.28
C GLN A 137 -13.93 -1.03 -6.82
N LEU A 138 -12.65 -0.88 -6.47
CA LEU A 138 -12.19 -1.08 -5.09
C LEU A 138 -12.83 -0.04 -4.14
N GLU A 139 -12.86 1.23 -4.50
CA GLU A 139 -13.46 2.29 -3.66
C GLU A 139 -14.99 2.22 -3.58
N ALA A 140 -15.65 1.59 -4.56
CA ALA A 140 -17.11 1.44 -4.56
C ALA A 140 -17.62 0.26 -3.71
N HIS A 141 -16.73 -0.52 -3.09
CA HIS A 141 -17.08 -1.71 -2.32
C HIS A 141 -16.32 -1.74 -0.99
N PRO A 142 -16.83 -2.48 0.03
CA PRO A 142 -16.14 -2.59 1.31
C PRO A 142 -14.72 -3.15 1.18
N VAL A 143 -13.80 -2.50 1.88
CA VAL A 143 -12.44 -2.98 2.13
C VAL A 143 -12.43 -3.67 3.48
N GLU A 144 -12.13 -4.96 3.46
CA GLU A 144 -12.12 -5.83 4.65
C GLU A 144 -10.77 -5.80 5.37
N ALA A 145 -9.70 -5.45 4.66
CA ALA A 145 -8.38 -5.22 5.24
C ALA A 145 -8.33 -3.97 6.12
N VAL A 146 -7.47 -4.03 7.14
CA VAL A 146 -7.10 -2.89 7.97
C VAL A 146 -6.01 -2.10 7.26
N VAL A 147 -6.26 -0.81 7.01
CA VAL A 147 -5.28 0.10 6.39
C VAL A 147 -4.92 1.19 7.40
N ALA A 148 -3.78 1.01 8.06
CA ALA A 148 -3.31 1.92 9.09
C ALA A 148 -2.26 2.89 8.56
N VAL A 149 -2.41 4.19 8.83
CA VAL A 149 -1.50 5.24 8.36
C VAL A 149 -0.90 6.00 9.53
N GLY A 150 0.42 6.18 9.52
CA GLY A 150 1.19 7.00 10.46
C GLY A 150 1.99 8.05 9.72
N PHE A 151 1.78 9.32 10.05
CA PHE A 151 2.55 10.44 9.52
C PHE A 151 3.70 10.79 10.47
N LEU A 152 4.87 11.05 9.90
CA LEU A 152 6.07 11.48 10.62
C LEU A 152 6.25 13.01 10.53
N PRO A 153 7.02 13.61 11.45
CA PRO A 153 7.36 15.03 11.35
C PRO A 153 7.98 15.37 9.99
N GLY A 154 7.47 16.41 9.35
CA GLY A 154 7.98 16.89 8.05
C GLY A 154 7.23 16.40 6.82
N VAL A 155 6.15 15.61 6.98
CA VAL A 155 5.19 15.38 5.88
C VAL A 155 4.61 16.71 5.39
N SER A 156 4.53 16.90 4.08
CA SER A 156 3.83 18.05 3.51
C SER A 156 2.32 17.94 3.71
N ASP A 157 1.65 19.08 3.87
CA ASP A 157 0.19 19.12 4.02
C ASP A 157 -0.53 18.56 2.78
N GLU A 158 0.03 18.79 1.59
CA GLU A 158 -0.49 18.24 0.33
C GLU A 158 -0.53 16.71 0.35
N VAL A 159 0.60 16.07 0.65
CA VAL A 159 0.71 14.60 0.74
C VAL A 159 -0.19 14.05 1.84
N ARG A 160 -0.19 14.71 3.01
CA ARG A 160 -1.04 14.31 4.13
C ARG A 160 -2.52 14.35 3.74
N LEU A 161 -2.98 15.46 3.16
CA LEU A 161 -4.38 15.62 2.72
C LEU A 161 -4.75 14.64 1.63
N ALA A 162 -3.86 14.37 0.66
CA ALA A 162 -4.11 13.39 -0.40
C ALA A 162 -4.30 11.96 0.15
N ILE A 163 -3.48 11.56 1.13
CA ILE A 163 -3.61 10.25 1.78
C ILE A 163 -4.86 10.20 2.66
N GLU A 164 -5.18 11.26 3.40
CA GLU A 164 -6.38 11.34 4.22
C GLU A 164 -7.66 11.32 3.37
N ASP A 165 -7.72 12.06 2.27
CA ASP A 165 -8.86 12.03 1.33
C ASP A 165 -9.05 10.64 0.72
N ASN A 166 -7.96 10.00 0.27
CA ASN A 166 -8.06 8.64 -0.25
C ASN A 166 -8.49 7.63 0.83
N ARG A 167 -8.01 7.79 2.08
CA ARG A 167 -8.43 6.96 3.21
C ARG A 167 -9.93 7.09 3.47
N ASP A 168 -10.46 8.31 3.43
CA ASP A 168 -11.87 8.57 3.71
C ASP A 168 -12.80 8.04 2.59
N ARG A 169 -12.27 7.80 1.38
CA ARG A 169 -12.97 7.10 0.29
C ARG A 169 -12.96 5.57 0.42
N LEU A 170 -12.05 4.99 1.22
CA LEU A 170 -12.04 3.54 1.47
C LEU A 170 -13.12 3.19 2.50
N ASP A 171 -14.13 2.44 2.08
CA ASP A 171 -15.17 1.90 2.98
C ASP A 171 -14.62 0.71 3.78
N GLY A 172 -13.75 0.97 4.76
CA GLY A 172 -13.06 -0.06 5.53
C GLY A 172 -12.39 0.43 6.83
N PRO A 173 -11.85 -0.50 7.65
CA PRO A 173 -11.21 -0.16 8.91
C PRO A 173 -9.86 0.55 8.67
N THR A 174 -9.79 1.84 9.01
CA THR A 174 -8.62 2.69 8.73
C THR A 174 -8.04 3.37 9.99
N PRO A 175 -7.53 2.59 10.98
CA PRO A 175 -7.01 3.16 12.21
C PRO A 175 -5.78 4.02 11.96
N ARG A 176 -5.56 5.03 12.81
CA ARG A 176 -4.29 5.77 12.79
C ARG A 176 -3.21 4.94 13.48
N LEU A 177 -2.01 4.88 12.89
CA LEU A 177 -0.83 4.39 13.60
C LEU A 177 -0.45 5.46 14.62
N THR A 178 -0.83 5.27 15.87
CA THR A 178 -0.27 6.06 16.96
C THR A 178 1.14 5.56 17.22
N ALA A 179 2.11 6.47 17.32
CA ALA A 179 3.40 6.12 17.90
C ALA A 179 3.13 5.39 19.22
N GLY A 180 3.78 4.24 19.43
CA GLY A 180 3.65 3.46 20.66
C GLY A 180 3.85 4.33 21.92
N PRO A 181 3.41 3.84 23.10
CA PRO A 181 3.40 4.64 24.32
C PRO A 181 4.72 5.37 24.50
N GLY A 182 4.65 6.70 24.51
CA GLY A 182 5.81 7.57 24.39
C GLY A 182 6.91 7.18 25.37
N SER A 183 8.11 7.00 24.82
CA SER A 183 9.34 7.18 25.58
C SER A 183 9.37 8.63 26.06
N ARG A 184 8.89 8.83 27.30
CA ARG A 184 9.13 10.03 28.10
C ARG A 184 10.60 10.16 28.44
#